data_AF-A0A258QJN6-F1
#
_entry.id   AF-A0A258QJN6-F1
#
_cell.length_a   1.000
_cell.length_b   1.000
_cell.length_c   1.000
_cell.angle_alpha   90.00
_cell.angle_beta   90.00
_cell.angle_gamma   90.00
#
_symmetry.space_group_name_H-M   'P 1'
#
loop_
_entity.id
_entity.type
_entity.pdbx_description
1 polymer ?
#
loop_
_entity_poly.entity_id
_entity_poly.type
_entity_poly.pdbx_seq_one_letter_code
_entity_poly.pdbx_strand_id
1 'polypeptide(L)'
;GLASPEKIRSWSFGEVRKPETINYRTFKPERDGLFCAKIFGPTKDYECLCGKYKRLKFRGVICEKCGVEVTLAKVRRERMGHIELAAPVAHIWFLKSLPSRLGMVLDMTLRDIERVLYFEAYVVVDPGMTPEGAMKRGQIMSEDEYIAKTEEYGDGAFTAIMGAEGIRDLLRSIDIDREVETIRADLKATGSDAKIKKYAKRLKVLEAFQTSGIKPDWMIMEVLPVLPPELRPLVPLDGGRFATSDLNDLYRRVINRNNRLKRLLELRAPEIIVRNEKRMLQEAVDSLLDNGRRGKAMTGANKRPLKSLAEMIKGKSGRFRQNLLGKRVDYSGRSVIVVGPTLKLHQCGLPKLMALELFKPFIFNKLETLGIATTIKAAKKEVESQTPIVWDILEEVIREHPIMLNRAPTLHRLGIQAFEPMLIEGKAIQLHPLVCAAFNADFDGDQMAVHVPLSLEAQMEARTLMLASNNVLF
;
A
#
# COMPACT_ATOMS: atom_id res chain seq x y z
N GLY A 1 -1.34 -8.93 14.34
CA GLY A 1 -0.07 -9.25 15.01
C GLY A 1 1.08 -8.55 14.33
N LEU A 2 2.23 -8.48 15.00
CA LEU A 2 3.51 -7.97 14.45
C LEU A 2 4.23 -9.07 13.67
N ALA A 3 4.99 -8.71 12.65
CA ALA A 3 5.73 -9.68 11.84
C ALA A 3 7.12 -9.93 12.44
N SER A 4 7.41 -11.18 12.80
CA SER A 4 8.75 -11.59 13.21
C SER A 4 9.71 -11.63 12.00
N PRO A 5 11.04 -11.55 12.22
CA PRO A 5 12.02 -11.71 11.15
C PRO A 5 11.87 -13.04 10.39
N GLU A 6 11.59 -14.13 11.10
CA GLU A 6 11.30 -15.44 10.51
C GLU A 6 10.07 -15.42 9.62
N LYS A 7 9.00 -14.75 10.08
CA LYS A 7 7.77 -14.61 9.29
C LYS A 7 8.01 -13.79 8.02
N ILE A 8 8.80 -12.72 8.10
CA ILE A 8 9.18 -11.92 6.93
C ILE A 8 9.97 -12.77 5.93
N ARG A 9 10.92 -13.60 6.39
CA ARG A 9 11.64 -14.55 5.53
C ARG A 9 10.71 -15.58 4.90
N SER A 10 9.71 -16.07 5.64
CA SER A 10 8.72 -17.04 5.12
C SER A 10 7.84 -16.49 3.98
N TRP A 11 7.58 -15.18 3.96
CA TRP A 11 6.85 -14.53 2.86
C TRP A 11 7.71 -14.32 1.62
N SER A 12 9.03 -14.39 1.77
CA SER A 12 9.94 -14.02 0.73
C SER A 12 10.29 -15.19 -0.19
N PHE A 13 10.35 -14.89 -1.48
CA PHE A 13 10.82 -15.82 -2.52
C PHE A 13 12.31 -15.66 -2.83
N GLY A 14 13.01 -14.74 -2.14
CA GLY A 14 14.45 -14.53 -2.30
C GLY A 14 14.95 -13.19 -1.79
N GLU A 15 16.26 -13.13 -1.52
CA GLU A 15 16.96 -11.94 -1.05
C GLU A 15 17.33 -11.03 -2.23
N VAL A 16 16.97 -9.75 -2.15
CA VAL A 16 17.41 -8.71 -3.09
C VAL A 16 18.73 -8.13 -2.60
N ARG A 17 19.80 -8.43 -3.34
CA ARG A 17 21.16 -8.03 -2.96
C ARG A 17 21.64 -6.78 -3.66
N LYS A 18 21.19 -6.55 -4.89
CA LYS A 18 21.71 -5.46 -5.71
C LYS A 18 20.66 -4.39 -6.02
N PRO A 19 21.06 -3.12 -6.15
CA PRO A 19 20.14 -2.01 -6.35
C PRO A 19 19.64 -1.90 -7.80
N GLU A 20 20.21 -2.65 -8.75
CA GLU A 20 19.84 -2.52 -10.16
C GLU A 20 18.42 -3.01 -10.42
N THR A 21 17.78 -2.40 -11.42
CA THR A 21 16.40 -2.69 -11.79
C THR A 21 16.35 -3.54 -13.06
N ILE A 22 16.63 -2.92 -14.20
CA ILE A 22 16.66 -3.55 -15.52
C ILE A 22 17.95 -3.17 -16.25
N ASN A 23 18.35 -4.02 -17.17
CA ASN A 23 19.47 -3.75 -18.06
C ASN A 23 19.10 -2.65 -19.06
N TYR A 24 19.95 -1.63 -19.19
CA TYR A 24 19.68 -0.47 -20.06
C TYR A 24 19.66 -0.80 -21.57
N ARG A 25 20.32 -1.88 -22.01
CA ARG A 25 20.35 -2.29 -23.44
C ARG A 25 19.25 -3.28 -23.78
N THR A 26 19.08 -4.29 -22.93
CA THR A 26 18.18 -5.42 -23.23
C THR A 26 16.80 -5.30 -22.59
N PHE A 27 16.62 -4.34 -21.68
CA PHE A 27 15.41 -4.16 -20.84
C PHE A 27 15.01 -5.40 -20.04
N LYS A 28 15.91 -6.38 -19.92
CA LYS A 28 15.70 -7.57 -19.11
C LYS A 28 15.96 -7.24 -17.63
N PRO A 29 15.21 -7.84 -16.70
CA PRO A 29 15.48 -7.68 -15.27
C PRO A 29 16.88 -8.18 -14.89
N GLU A 30 17.55 -7.42 -14.04
CA GLU A 30 18.88 -7.77 -13.54
C GLU A 30 18.81 -8.90 -12.50
N ARG A 31 19.88 -9.68 -12.41
CA ARG A 31 20.00 -10.80 -11.46
C ARG A 31 20.21 -10.26 -10.04
N ASP A 32 19.45 -10.79 -9.09
CA ASP A 32 19.43 -10.39 -7.67
C ASP A 32 19.10 -8.90 -7.43
N GLY A 33 18.56 -8.23 -8.46
CA GLY A 33 18.11 -6.84 -8.42
C GLY A 33 16.64 -6.69 -8.04
N LEU A 34 16.16 -5.45 -7.99
CA LEU A 34 14.81 -5.09 -7.56
C LEU A 34 13.68 -5.63 -8.44
N PHE A 35 13.98 -6.08 -9.67
CA PHE A 35 12.99 -6.67 -10.59
C PHE A 35 13.28 -8.12 -10.94
N CYS A 36 14.25 -8.75 -10.25
CA CYS A 36 14.79 -10.07 -10.58
C CYS A 36 13.70 -11.11 -10.87
N ALA A 37 13.78 -11.75 -12.04
CA ALA A 37 12.81 -12.76 -12.44
C ALA A 37 12.90 -14.06 -11.63
N LYS A 38 14.07 -14.36 -11.04
CA LYS A 38 14.24 -15.53 -10.15
C LYS A 38 13.44 -15.37 -8.86
N ILE A 39 13.47 -14.18 -8.27
CA ILE A 39 12.79 -13.87 -7.00
C ILE A 39 11.29 -13.67 -7.23
N PHE A 40 10.95 -12.78 -8.17
CA PHE A 40 9.57 -12.32 -8.31
C PHE A 40 8.74 -13.12 -9.33
N GLY A 41 9.37 -13.95 -10.17
CA GLY A 41 8.70 -14.74 -11.22
C GLY A 41 8.92 -14.22 -12.64
N PRO A 42 8.37 -14.91 -13.67
CA PRO A 42 8.66 -14.66 -15.07
C PRO A 42 7.97 -13.40 -15.61
N THR A 43 8.60 -12.71 -16.57
CA THR A 43 8.02 -11.50 -17.20
C THR A 43 6.95 -11.79 -18.25
N LYS A 44 6.92 -13.02 -18.76
CA LYS A 44 5.95 -13.50 -19.76
C LYS A 44 5.32 -14.79 -19.27
N ASP A 45 4.07 -15.03 -19.66
CA ASP A 45 3.34 -16.23 -19.26
C ASP A 45 4.00 -17.49 -19.82
N TYR A 46 4.27 -18.45 -18.94
CA TYR A 46 4.85 -19.76 -19.28
C TYR A 46 6.15 -19.68 -20.11
N GLU A 47 6.98 -18.66 -19.85
CA GLU A 47 8.28 -18.49 -20.48
C GLU A 47 9.33 -18.07 -19.45
N CYS A 48 10.46 -18.79 -19.40
CA CYS A 48 11.59 -18.40 -18.56
C CYS A 48 12.37 -17.22 -19.17
N LEU A 49 13.12 -16.47 -18.35
CA LEU A 49 13.82 -15.25 -18.79
C LEU A 49 14.82 -15.46 -19.97
N CYS A 50 15.49 -16.61 -20.02
CA CYS A 50 16.45 -16.92 -21.10
C CYS A 50 15.78 -17.50 -22.36
N GLY A 51 14.52 -17.89 -22.28
CA GLY A 51 13.78 -18.51 -23.38
C GLY A 51 14.08 -19.99 -23.66
N LYS A 52 14.88 -20.69 -22.82
CA LYS A 52 15.14 -22.14 -22.93
C LYS A 52 13.84 -22.95 -22.82
N TYR A 53 13.04 -22.66 -21.80
CA TYR A 53 11.72 -23.25 -21.59
C TYR A 53 10.63 -22.25 -21.95
N LYS A 54 9.76 -22.65 -22.88
CA LYS A 54 8.61 -21.88 -23.37
C LYS A 54 7.39 -22.78 -23.53
N ARG A 55 6.20 -22.19 -23.42
CA ARG A 55 4.88 -22.82 -23.55
C ARG A 55 4.45 -23.58 -22.31
N LEU A 56 3.15 -23.88 -22.26
CA LEU A 56 2.46 -24.50 -21.12
C LEU A 56 3.06 -25.84 -20.67
N LYS A 57 3.67 -26.61 -21.57
CA LYS A 57 4.22 -27.94 -21.28
C LYS A 57 5.31 -27.98 -20.20
N PHE A 58 6.00 -26.85 -19.96
CA PHE A 58 7.05 -26.76 -18.94
C PHE A 58 6.56 -26.05 -17.67
N ARG A 59 5.25 -25.96 -17.45
CA ARG A 59 4.68 -25.33 -16.25
C ARG A 59 5.27 -25.95 -14.98
N GLY A 60 5.74 -25.11 -14.06
CA GLY A 60 6.35 -25.52 -12.80
C GLY A 60 7.83 -25.90 -12.89
N VAL A 61 8.41 -26.00 -14.09
CA VAL A 61 9.85 -26.29 -14.24
C VAL A 61 10.67 -25.03 -13.91
N ILE A 62 11.68 -25.19 -13.06
CA ILE A 62 12.66 -24.15 -12.77
C ILE A 62 13.81 -24.25 -13.77
N CYS A 63 14.08 -23.18 -14.50
CA CYS A 63 15.11 -23.20 -15.52
C CYS A 63 16.53 -23.25 -14.90
N GLU A 64 17.33 -24.24 -15.28
CA GLU A 64 18.73 -24.39 -14.81
C GLU A 64 19.63 -23.20 -15.18
N LYS A 65 19.40 -22.55 -16.33
CA LYS A 65 20.25 -21.45 -16.81
C LYS A 65 19.98 -20.13 -16.09
N CYS A 66 18.71 -19.79 -15.85
CA CYS A 66 18.34 -18.49 -15.27
C CYS A 66 17.69 -18.57 -13.88
N GLY A 67 17.40 -19.77 -13.38
CA GLY A 67 16.71 -20.00 -12.10
C GLY A 67 15.25 -19.54 -12.07
N VAL A 68 14.67 -19.16 -13.22
CA VAL A 68 13.30 -18.66 -13.29
C VAL A 68 12.32 -19.82 -13.46
N GLU A 69 11.33 -19.86 -12.59
CA GLU A 69 10.19 -20.77 -12.66
C GLU A 69 9.25 -20.41 -13.81
N VAL A 70 8.84 -21.41 -14.58
CA VAL A 70 7.88 -21.24 -15.69
C VAL A 70 6.46 -21.28 -15.13
N THR A 71 5.88 -20.10 -14.94
CA THR A 71 4.52 -19.89 -14.41
C THR A 71 3.86 -18.67 -15.08
N LEU A 72 2.68 -18.27 -14.63
CA LEU A 72 2.01 -17.06 -15.09
C LEU A 72 2.75 -15.81 -14.58
N ALA A 73 2.84 -14.76 -15.40
CA ALA A 73 3.48 -13.50 -15.04
C ALA A 73 2.76 -12.80 -13.87
N LYS A 74 1.46 -13.06 -13.68
CA LYS A 74 0.64 -12.49 -12.59
C LYS A 74 1.21 -12.71 -11.19
N VAL A 75 2.01 -13.77 -11.00
CA VAL A 75 2.66 -14.05 -9.69
C VAL A 75 3.62 -12.93 -9.28
N ARG A 76 4.12 -12.13 -10.23
CA ARG A 76 4.99 -10.96 -9.98
C ARG A 76 4.29 -9.84 -9.20
N ARG A 77 2.97 -9.90 -9.09
CA ARG A 77 2.16 -9.00 -8.26
C ARG A 77 2.05 -9.46 -6.80
N GLU A 78 2.28 -10.74 -6.54
CA GLU A 78 2.03 -11.40 -5.25
C GLU A 78 3.33 -11.76 -4.53
N ARG A 79 4.37 -12.19 -5.27
CA ARG A 79 5.64 -12.63 -4.69
C ARG A 79 6.42 -11.46 -4.08
N MET A 80 6.76 -11.58 -2.80
CA MET A 80 7.59 -10.60 -2.08
C MET A 80 9.07 -11.01 -2.08
N GLY A 81 9.95 -10.01 -1.98
CA GLY A 81 11.37 -10.20 -1.70
C GLY A 81 11.69 -9.79 -0.26
N HIS A 82 12.94 -9.95 0.16
CA HIS A 82 13.45 -9.35 1.39
C HIS A 82 14.87 -8.81 1.19
N ILE A 83 15.31 -7.97 2.13
CA ILE A 83 16.67 -7.46 2.24
C ILE A 83 17.16 -7.84 3.65
N GLU A 84 18.27 -8.57 3.73
CA GLU A 84 18.97 -8.83 4.99
C GLU A 84 19.75 -7.57 5.40
N LEU A 85 19.32 -6.91 6.48
CA LEU A 85 19.97 -5.69 6.94
C LEU A 85 21.29 -6.04 7.65
N ALA A 86 22.34 -5.25 7.38
CA ALA A 86 23.67 -5.45 7.94
C ALA A 86 23.76 -5.04 9.42
N ALA A 87 22.87 -4.15 9.85
CA ALA A 87 22.65 -3.77 11.23
C ALA A 87 21.13 -3.68 11.47
N PRO A 88 20.65 -3.98 12.68
CA PRO A 88 19.25 -3.83 13.01
C PRO A 88 18.82 -2.36 12.90
N VAL A 89 17.56 -2.13 12.57
CA VAL A 89 16.99 -0.80 12.32
C VAL A 89 15.67 -0.67 13.06
N ALA A 90 15.49 0.40 13.85
CA ALA A 90 14.24 0.63 14.55
C ALA A 90 13.12 0.98 13.58
N HIS A 91 11.93 0.39 13.75
CA HIS A 91 10.80 0.74 12.90
C HIS A 91 10.21 2.10 13.31
N ILE A 92 10.27 3.08 12.40
CA ILE A 92 9.91 4.49 12.65
C ILE A 92 8.53 4.70 13.29
N TRP A 93 7.53 3.88 12.94
CA TRP A 93 6.19 4.00 13.55
C TRP A 93 6.16 3.66 15.03
N PHE A 94 6.93 2.68 15.53
CA PHE A 94 6.94 2.37 16.97
C PHE A 94 7.72 3.39 17.79
N LEU A 95 8.67 4.08 17.13
CA LEU A 95 9.43 5.19 17.70
C LEU A 95 8.60 6.48 17.74
N LYS A 96 8.18 7.00 16.58
CA LYS A 96 7.60 8.34 16.39
C LYS A 96 6.07 8.37 16.33
N SER A 97 5.36 7.27 16.59
CA SER A 97 3.92 7.36 16.87
C SER A 97 3.71 7.97 18.24
N LEU A 98 2.71 8.83 18.39
CA LEU A 98 2.35 9.43 19.67
C LEU A 98 1.13 8.70 20.23
N PRO A 99 1.24 8.04 21.40
CA PRO A 99 2.44 7.89 22.24
C PRO A 99 3.41 6.82 21.70
N SER A 100 4.72 7.01 21.98
CA SER A 100 5.77 6.09 21.51
C SER A 100 5.65 4.73 22.17
N ARG A 101 5.53 3.67 21.36
CA ARG A 101 5.41 2.31 21.88
C ARG A 101 6.74 1.84 22.48
N LEU A 102 7.86 2.18 21.84
CA LEU A 102 9.20 1.92 22.37
C LEU A 102 9.42 2.63 23.70
N GLY A 103 9.08 3.91 23.79
CA GLY A 103 9.18 4.68 25.04
C GLY A 103 8.32 4.11 26.16
N MET A 104 7.10 3.67 25.85
CA MET A 104 6.22 3.05 26.84
C MET A 104 6.77 1.73 27.37
N VAL A 105 7.30 0.87 26.50
CA VAL A 105 7.85 -0.45 26.92
C VAL A 105 9.12 -0.26 27.76
N LEU A 106 10.04 0.60 27.32
CA LEU A 106 11.34 0.82 27.99
C LEU A 106 11.28 1.77 29.19
N ASP A 107 10.15 2.44 29.42
CA ASP A 107 10.00 3.58 30.36
C ASP A 107 11.03 4.72 30.15
N MET A 108 11.45 4.92 28.90
CA MET A 108 12.39 5.97 28.52
C MET A 108 11.68 7.08 27.75
N THR A 109 12.24 8.30 27.81
CA THR A 109 11.71 9.40 27.00
C THR A 109 12.01 9.17 25.52
N LEU A 110 11.18 9.75 24.64
CA LEU A 110 11.39 9.64 23.19
C LEU A 110 12.75 10.24 22.76
N ARG A 111 13.13 11.38 23.35
CA ARG A 111 14.39 12.07 23.06
C ARG A 111 15.59 11.21 23.41
N ASP A 112 15.52 10.53 24.54
CA ASP A 112 16.53 9.62 25.06
C ASP A 112 16.76 8.43 24.11
N ILE A 113 15.67 7.78 23.66
CA ILE A 113 15.76 6.69 22.68
C ILE A 113 16.34 7.20 21.35
N GLU A 114 15.98 8.40 20.90
CA GLU A 114 16.51 8.98 19.67
C GLU A 114 18.02 9.24 19.74
N ARG A 115 18.51 9.79 20.86
CA ARG A 115 19.96 9.99 21.07
C ARG A 115 20.73 8.69 20.95
N VAL A 116 20.19 7.60 21.50
CA VAL A 116 20.80 6.27 21.39
C VAL A 116 20.74 5.76 19.95
N LEU A 117 19.56 5.77 19.31
CA LEU A 117 19.36 5.25 17.96
C LEU A 117 20.22 5.92 16.89
N TYR A 118 20.47 7.23 17.03
CA TYR A 118 21.23 8.02 16.07
C TYR A 118 22.70 8.24 16.45
N PHE A 119 23.22 7.41 17.36
CA PHE A 119 24.64 7.38 17.76
C PHE A 119 25.12 8.69 18.39
N GLU A 120 24.27 9.36 19.18
CA GLU A 120 24.65 10.54 19.99
C GLU A 120 24.96 10.18 21.46
N ALA A 121 24.43 9.07 21.97
CA ALA A 121 24.65 8.64 23.34
C ALA A 121 24.66 7.10 23.47
N TYR A 122 25.31 6.60 24.52
CA TYR A 122 25.32 5.18 24.89
C TYR A 122 24.14 4.89 25.81
N VAL A 123 23.63 3.65 25.77
CA VAL A 123 22.68 3.16 26.76
C VAL A 123 23.25 1.94 27.48
N VAL A 124 23.14 1.92 28.80
CA VAL A 124 23.56 0.78 29.63
C VAL A 124 22.55 -0.36 29.44
N VAL A 125 23.00 -1.44 28.81
CA VAL A 125 22.21 -2.66 28.58
C VAL A 125 22.30 -3.57 29.81
N ASP A 126 23.50 -3.75 30.34
CA ASP A 126 23.77 -4.53 31.54
C ASP A 126 24.75 -3.77 32.46
N PRO A 127 24.35 -3.42 33.70
CA PRO A 127 25.22 -2.75 34.67
C PRO A 127 26.36 -3.66 35.20
N GLY A 128 26.30 -4.97 35.01
CA GLY A 128 27.40 -5.89 35.33
C GLY A 128 27.86 -5.85 36.80
N MET A 129 29.18 -5.81 37.01
CA MET A 129 29.83 -5.84 38.35
C MET A 129 29.99 -4.45 38.98
N THR A 130 29.35 -3.42 38.44
CA THR A 130 29.40 -2.08 39.03
C THR A 130 28.77 -2.07 40.42
N PRO A 131 29.22 -1.19 41.34
CA PRO A 131 28.65 -1.09 42.68
C PRO A 131 27.13 -0.90 42.62
N GLU A 132 26.39 -1.52 43.55
CA GLU A 132 24.93 -1.45 43.58
C GLU A 132 24.43 0.01 43.55
N GLY A 133 23.67 0.35 42.52
CA GLY A 133 23.11 1.70 42.32
C GLY A 133 24.01 2.69 41.58
N ALA A 134 25.27 2.34 41.28
CA ALA A 134 26.18 3.20 40.49
C ALA A 134 25.74 3.34 39.03
N MET A 135 25.20 2.26 38.45
CA MET A 135 24.60 2.28 37.11
C MET A 135 23.23 1.63 37.10
N LYS A 136 22.32 2.18 36.29
CA LYS A 136 20.99 1.61 36.07
C LYS A 136 20.83 1.18 34.64
N ARG A 137 20.14 0.05 34.42
CA ARG A 137 19.72 -0.37 33.09
C ARG A 137 18.86 0.71 32.44
N GLY A 138 19.11 0.99 31.16
CA GLY A 138 18.45 2.07 30.43
C GLY A 138 18.96 3.48 30.76
N GLN A 139 19.97 3.61 31.63
CA GLN A 139 20.67 4.87 31.84
C GLN A 139 21.41 5.26 30.56
N ILE A 140 21.27 6.53 30.18
CA ILE A 140 21.96 7.11 29.05
C ILE A 140 23.23 7.78 29.52
N MET A 141 24.28 7.64 28.73
CA MET A 141 25.58 8.25 28.99
C MET A 141 26.11 8.96 27.74
N SER A 142 26.77 10.09 27.93
CA SER A 142 27.54 10.74 26.86
C SER A 142 28.80 9.91 26.52
N GLU A 143 29.49 10.27 25.44
CA GLU A 143 30.76 9.62 25.08
C GLU A 143 31.84 9.86 26.15
N ASP A 144 31.94 11.09 26.67
CA ASP A 144 32.89 11.43 27.74
C ASP A 144 32.60 10.66 29.04
N GLU A 145 31.31 10.55 29.41
CA GLU A 145 30.90 9.77 30.58
C GLU A 145 31.17 8.28 30.40
N TYR A 146 30.98 7.75 29.19
CA TYR A 146 31.30 6.36 28.88
C TYR A 146 32.79 6.08 29.04
N ILE A 147 33.66 6.96 28.52
CA ILE A 147 35.11 6.84 28.67
C ILE A 147 35.50 6.90 30.15
N ALA A 148 35.04 7.93 30.88
CA ALA A 148 35.36 8.10 32.30
C ALA A 148 34.95 6.89 33.16
N LYS A 149 33.75 6.33 32.93
CA LYS A 149 33.32 5.13 33.69
C LYS A 149 34.03 3.87 33.25
N THR A 150 34.45 3.77 31.99
CA THR A 150 35.26 2.63 31.53
C THR A 150 36.65 2.67 32.18
N GLU A 151 37.23 3.86 32.33
CA GLU A 151 38.48 4.07 33.08
C GLU A 151 38.33 3.76 34.57
N GLU A 152 37.20 4.14 35.18
CA GLU A 152 36.93 3.93 36.62
C GLU A 152 36.71 2.46 36.99
N TYR A 153 35.86 1.75 36.23
CA TYR A 153 35.44 0.38 36.58
C TYR A 153 36.20 -0.72 35.83
N GLY A 154 36.99 -0.35 34.81
CA GLY A 154 37.74 -1.28 33.97
C GLY A 154 36.94 -1.83 32.79
N ASP A 155 37.68 -2.31 31.79
CA ASP A 155 37.11 -2.88 30.57
C ASP A 155 36.22 -4.10 30.86
N GLY A 156 34.97 -4.04 30.40
CA GLY A 156 34.00 -5.14 30.53
C GLY A 156 33.26 -5.21 31.86
N ALA A 157 33.44 -4.26 32.78
CA ALA A 157 32.71 -4.21 34.03
C ALA A 157 31.19 -3.99 33.85
N PHE A 158 30.81 -3.29 32.78
CA PHE A 158 29.43 -3.05 32.37
C PHE A 158 29.33 -3.07 30.84
N THR A 159 28.12 -3.26 30.30
CA THR A 159 27.86 -3.26 28.86
C THR A 159 26.99 -2.06 28.49
N ALA A 160 27.55 -1.11 27.74
CA ALA A 160 26.81 0.01 27.16
C ALA A 160 26.99 0.05 25.64
N ILE A 161 25.88 0.17 24.92
CA ILE A 161 25.85 0.05 23.45
C ILE A 161 25.10 1.25 22.86
N MET A 162 25.51 1.70 21.66
CA MET A 162 24.79 2.72 20.89
C MET A 162 23.95 2.11 19.77
N GLY A 163 23.02 2.89 19.25
CA GLY A 163 22.25 2.55 18.06
C GLY A 163 21.08 1.58 18.34
N ALA A 164 20.52 1.05 17.26
CA ALA A 164 19.39 0.13 17.33
C ALA A 164 19.73 -1.23 17.96
N GLU A 165 21.01 -1.62 18.00
CA GLU A 165 21.49 -2.83 18.69
C GLU A 165 21.24 -2.72 20.20
N GLY A 166 21.68 -1.62 20.82
CA GLY A 166 21.46 -1.38 22.25
C GLY A 166 19.98 -1.35 22.63
N ILE A 167 19.14 -0.70 21.81
CA ILE A 167 17.69 -0.68 22.04
C ILE A 167 17.07 -2.08 21.89
N ARG A 168 17.52 -2.87 20.92
CA ARG A 168 17.04 -4.25 20.73
C ARG A 168 17.42 -5.12 21.92
N ASP A 169 18.65 -5.02 22.40
CA ASP A 169 19.15 -5.86 23.49
C ASP A 169 18.50 -5.46 24.83
N LEU A 170 18.19 -4.18 25.02
CA LEU A 170 17.27 -3.75 26.07
C LEU A 170 15.89 -4.40 25.92
N LEU A 171 15.26 -4.35 24.75
CA LEU A 171 13.94 -4.97 24.57
C LEU A 171 13.96 -6.49 24.80
N ARG A 172 15.03 -7.19 24.42
CA ARG A 172 15.19 -8.65 24.61
C ARG A 172 15.37 -9.05 26.07
N SER A 173 15.99 -8.19 26.87
CA SER A 173 16.22 -8.44 28.31
C SER A 173 14.99 -8.14 29.18
N ILE A 174 13.89 -7.62 28.63
CA ILE A 174 12.68 -7.34 29.41
C ILE A 174 11.91 -8.63 29.66
N ASP A 175 11.68 -8.93 30.93
CA ASP A 175 10.66 -9.88 31.37
C ASP A 175 9.32 -9.15 31.51
N ILE A 176 8.41 -9.42 30.57
CA ILE A 176 7.12 -8.73 30.48
C ILE A 176 6.23 -9.10 31.67
N ASP A 177 6.24 -10.37 32.09
CA ASP A 177 5.37 -10.87 33.14
C ASP A 177 5.74 -10.21 34.48
N ARG A 178 7.04 -10.18 34.79
CA ARG A 178 7.57 -9.52 35.99
C ARG A 178 7.33 -8.02 35.99
N GLU A 179 7.51 -7.33 34.86
CA GLU A 179 7.25 -5.89 34.75
C GLU A 179 5.77 -5.56 34.94
N VAL A 180 4.86 -6.38 34.41
CA VAL A 180 3.41 -6.23 34.59
C VAL A 180 3.02 -6.34 36.06
N GLU A 181 3.55 -7.33 36.79
CA GLU A 181 3.32 -7.50 38.23
C GLU A 181 3.85 -6.31 39.03
N THR A 182 5.07 -5.86 38.71
CA THR A 182 5.71 -4.72 39.38
C THR A 182 4.88 -3.45 39.20
N ILE A 183 4.46 -3.13 37.97
CA ILE A 183 3.66 -1.94 37.68
C ILE A 183 2.28 -2.02 38.34
N ARG A 184 1.67 -3.22 38.44
CA ARG A 184 0.40 -3.42 39.17
C ARG A 184 0.56 -3.13 40.66
N ALA A 185 1.67 -3.53 41.27
CA ALA A 185 1.98 -3.22 42.66
C ALA A 185 2.19 -1.70 42.86
N ASP A 186 3.00 -1.08 42.01
CA ASP A 186 3.27 0.38 42.04
C ASP A 186 2.00 1.22 41.86
N LEU A 187 1.10 0.77 40.99
CA LEU A 187 -0.18 1.44 40.73
C LEU A 187 -1.12 1.39 41.94
N LYS A 188 -1.06 0.32 42.76
CA LYS A 188 -1.81 0.22 44.03
C LYS A 188 -1.17 1.05 45.14
N ALA A 189 0.16 1.13 45.16
CA ALA A 189 0.90 1.85 46.20
C ALA A 189 0.92 3.38 46.00
N THR A 190 0.75 3.85 44.76
CA THR A 190 0.90 5.27 44.43
C THR A 190 -0.42 6.04 44.52
N GLY A 191 -0.48 7.09 45.35
CA GLY A 191 -1.64 7.99 45.46
C GLY A 191 -1.62 9.21 44.49
N SER A 192 -0.61 9.33 43.63
CA SER A 192 -0.47 10.47 42.70
C SER A 192 -1.15 10.22 41.35
N ASP A 193 -2.13 11.05 41.00
CA ASP A 193 -2.88 10.99 39.74
C ASP A 193 -2.01 10.95 38.48
N ALA A 194 -0.90 11.70 38.47
CA ALA A 194 0.01 11.76 37.31
C ALA A 194 0.73 10.42 37.10
N LYS A 195 1.22 9.81 38.19
CA LYS A 195 1.88 8.50 38.16
C LYS A 195 0.89 7.39 37.85
N ILE A 196 -0.32 7.44 38.40
CA ILE A 196 -1.40 6.49 38.08
C ILE A 196 -1.70 6.51 36.58
N LYS A 197 -1.86 7.69 35.97
CA LYS A 197 -2.08 7.81 34.51
C LYS A 197 -0.90 7.28 33.68
N LYS A 198 0.34 7.48 34.14
CA LYS A 198 1.55 6.96 33.47
C LYS A 198 1.58 5.43 33.52
N TYR A 199 1.46 4.86 34.72
CA TYR A 199 1.48 3.41 34.94
C TYR A 199 0.32 2.71 34.23
N ALA A 200 -0.90 3.25 34.28
CA ALA A 200 -2.05 2.68 33.58
C ALA A 200 -1.83 2.59 32.06
N LYS A 201 -1.25 3.63 31.45
CA LYS A 201 -0.93 3.63 30.01
C LYS A 201 0.17 2.61 29.67
N ARG A 202 1.20 2.49 30.52
CA ARG A 202 2.31 1.53 30.34
C ARG A 202 1.83 0.09 30.52
N LEU A 203 1.11 -0.18 31.60
CA LEU A 203 0.51 -1.48 31.92
C LEU A 203 -0.35 -1.98 30.76
N LYS A 204 -1.23 -1.13 30.21
CA LYS A 204 -2.07 -1.48 29.06
C LYS A 204 -1.28 -1.96 27.83
N VAL A 205 -0.08 -1.41 27.60
CA VAL A 205 0.77 -1.83 26.47
C VAL A 205 1.45 -3.17 26.78
N LEU A 206 1.98 -3.35 27.99
CA LEU A 206 2.66 -4.58 28.38
C LEU A 206 1.70 -5.78 28.49
N GLU A 207 0.50 -5.58 29.05
CA GLU A 207 -0.56 -6.60 29.07
C GLU A 207 -1.00 -7.01 27.66
N ALA A 208 -0.99 -6.07 26.71
CA ALA A 208 -1.27 -6.37 25.31
C ALA A 208 -0.16 -7.25 24.67
N PHE A 209 1.11 -7.03 25.03
CA PHE A 209 2.20 -7.91 24.61
C PHE A 209 2.08 -9.30 25.24
N GLN A 210 1.80 -9.36 26.55
CA GLN A 210 1.58 -10.60 27.30
C GLN A 210 0.46 -11.44 26.67
N THR A 211 -0.70 -10.83 26.42
CA THR A 211 -1.87 -11.52 25.85
C THR A 211 -1.64 -11.96 24.40
N SER A 212 -0.87 -11.20 23.63
CA SER A 212 -0.65 -11.49 22.20
C SER A 212 0.51 -12.44 21.91
N GLY A 213 1.37 -12.72 22.89
CA GLY A 213 2.59 -13.53 22.71
C GLY A 213 3.61 -12.90 21.74
N ILE A 214 3.45 -11.61 21.42
CA ILE A 214 4.37 -10.89 20.53
C ILE A 214 5.61 -10.49 21.33
N LYS A 215 6.80 -10.71 20.76
CA LYS A 215 8.03 -10.26 21.39
C LYS A 215 8.28 -8.76 21.13
N PRO A 216 8.63 -7.95 22.15
CA PRO A 216 8.88 -6.52 21.98
C PRO A 216 10.03 -6.18 21.04
N ASP A 217 11.04 -7.05 20.96
CA ASP A 217 12.24 -6.84 20.13
C ASP A 217 11.93 -6.85 18.62
N TRP A 218 10.78 -7.42 18.20
CA TRP A 218 10.31 -7.36 16.81
C TRP A 218 9.96 -5.94 16.34
N MET A 219 9.90 -4.95 17.24
CA MET A 219 9.82 -3.53 16.86
C MET A 219 11.11 -3.02 16.20
N ILE A 220 12.21 -3.75 16.37
CA ILE A 220 13.49 -3.53 15.68
C ILE A 220 13.61 -4.56 14.54
N MET A 221 13.77 -4.07 13.32
CA MET A 221 13.83 -4.89 12.13
C MET A 221 15.26 -5.33 11.83
N GLU A 222 15.44 -6.63 11.65
CA GLU A 222 16.67 -7.22 11.10
C GLU A 222 16.52 -7.56 9.61
N VAL A 223 15.27 -7.75 9.16
CA VAL A 223 14.93 -8.09 7.78
C VAL A 223 13.86 -7.14 7.29
N LEU A 224 14.06 -6.58 6.10
CA LEU A 224 13.12 -5.64 5.48
C LEU A 224 12.43 -6.31 4.28
N PRO A 225 11.09 -6.45 4.27
CA PRO A 225 10.39 -6.98 3.11
C PRO A 225 10.44 -6.00 1.93
N VAL A 226 10.47 -6.54 0.72
CA VAL A 226 10.44 -5.78 -0.54
C VAL A 226 9.13 -6.04 -1.25
N LEU A 227 8.43 -4.95 -1.57
CA LEU A 227 7.15 -4.99 -2.28
C LEU A 227 7.30 -5.64 -3.67
N PRO A 228 6.30 -6.40 -4.15
CA PRO A 228 6.32 -6.97 -5.49
C PRO A 228 6.50 -5.91 -6.60
N PRO A 229 7.25 -6.21 -7.68
CA PRO A 229 7.62 -5.24 -8.71
C PRO A 229 6.43 -4.65 -9.47
N GLU A 230 5.33 -5.38 -9.66
CA GLU A 230 4.13 -4.82 -10.33
C GLU A 230 3.44 -3.72 -9.51
N LEU A 231 3.61 -3.70 -8.19
CA LEU A 231 3.08 -2.64 -7.33
C LEU A 231 3.98 -1.39 -7.31
N ARG A 232 5.18 -1.48 -7.90
CA ARG A 232 6.15 -0.40 -8.06
C ARG A 232 6.74 -0.42 -9.49
N PRO A 233 5.90 -0.27 -10.53
CA PRO A 233 6.29 -0.55 -11.90
C PRO A 233 7.35 0.44 -12.41
N LEU A 234 8.05 -0.01 -13.43
CA LEU A 234 8.95 0.79 -14.25
C LEU A 234 8.40 0.70 -15.68
N VAL A 235 7.78 1.78 -16.14
CA VAL A 235 7.02 1.80 -17.40
C VAL A 235 7.84 2.55 -18.45
N PRO A 236 8.15 1.93 -19.60
CA PRO A 236 8.77 2.66 -20.71
C PRO A 236 7.81 3.71 -21.24
N LEU A 237 8.34 4.91 -21.48
CA LEU A 237 7.67 6.02 -22.14
C LEU A 237 8.29 6.23 -23.53
N ASP A 238 7.58 6.97 -24.38
CA ASP A 238 8.07 7.35 -25.70
C ASP A 238 9.39 8.12 -25.62
N GLY A 239 10.30 7.83 -26.57
CA GLY A 239 11.64 8.41 -26.60
C GLY A 239 12.64 7.76 -25.64
N GLY A 240 12.44 6.48 -25.27
CA GLY A 240 13.41 5.70 -24.49
C GLY A 240 13.53 6.12 -23.02
N ARG A 241 12.58 6.93 -22.52
CA ARG A 241 12.50 7.34 -21.12
C ARG A 241 11.75 6.30 -20.30
N PHE A 242 11.96 6.32 -18.98
CA PHE A 242 11.25 5.43 -18.06
C PHE A 242 10.54 6.24 -16.97
N ALA A 243 9.27 5.94 -16.75
CA ALA A 243 8.55 6.37 -15.56
C ALA A 243 8.82 5.36 -14.43
N THR A 244 9.46 5.82 -13.37
CA THR A 244 9.77 5.01 -12.18
C THR A 244 8.89 5.40 -11.01
N SER A 245 8.44 4.41 -10.25
CA SER A 245 7.85 4.65 -8.93
C SER A 245 8.90 5.18 -7.95
N ASP A 246 8.55 6.21 -7.17
CA ASP A 246 9.38 6.80 -6.10
C ASP A 246 9.91 5.73 -5.11
N LEU A 247 9.13 4.67 -4.86
CA LEU A 247 9.55 3.56 -4.00
C LEU A 247 10.83 2.88 -4.48
N ASN A 248 11.03 2.76 -5.79
CA ASN A 248 12.23 2.12 -6.33
C ASN A 248 13.48 2.92 -5.96
N ASP A 249 13.41 4.26 -5.95
CA ASP A 249 14.54 5.11 -5.54
C ASP A 249 14.81 4.99 -4.03
N LEU A 250 13.78 4.89 -3.21
CA LEU A 250 13.92 4.66 -1.76
C LEU A 250 14.54 3.27 -1.48
N TYR A 251 14.07 2.21 -2.14
CA TYR A 251 14.68 0.87 -2.02
C TYR A 251 16.14 0.86 -2.48
N ARG A 252 16.46 1.51 -3.61
CA ARG A 252 17.84 1.62 -4.11
C ARG A 252 18.76 2.26 -3.08
N ARG A 253 18.30 3.33 -2.42
CA ARG A 253 19.07 3.99 -1.35
C ARG A 253 19.33 3.03 -0.19
N VAL A 254 18.31 2.32 0.28
CA VAL A 254 18.46 1.33 1.37
C VAL A 254 19.48 0.24 0.98
N ILE A 255 19.35 -0.37 -0.19
CA ILE A 255 20.25 -1.44 -0.65
C ILE A 255 21.68 -0.92 -0.78
N ASN A 256 21.89 0.26 -1.36
CA ASN A 256 23.21 0.87 -1.50
C ASN A 256 23.89 1.10 -0.15
N ARG A 257 23.16 1.66 0.82
CA ARG A 257 23.66 1.91 2.19
C ARG A 257 23.95 0.60 2.91
N ASN A 258 23.06 -0.38 2.78
CA ASN A 258 23.22 -1.69 3.39
C ASN A 258 24.46 -2.42 2.86
N ASN A 259 24.65 -2.45 1.54
CA ASN A 259 25.81 -3.08 0.91
C ASN A 259 27.12 -2.36 1.25
N ARG A 260 27.09 -1.03 1.32
CA ARG A 260 28.24 -0.24 1.77
C ARG A 260 28.61 -0.56 3.22
N LEU A 261 27.62 -0.66 4.11
CA LEU A 261 27.84 -1.06 5.50
C LEU A 261 28.42 -2.48 5.62
N LYS A 262 27.89 -3.47 4.87
CA LYS A 262 28.47 -4.83 4.84
C LYS A 262 29.95 -4.81 4.49
N ARG A 263 30.33 -4.09 3.42
CA ARG A 263 31.74 -3.96 3.00
C ARG A 263 32.61 -3.28 4.05
N LEU A 264 32.10 -2.25 4.72
CA LEU A 264 32.85 -1.56 5.79
C LEU A 264 33.11 -2.48 6.99
N LEU A 265 32.15 -3.32 7.35
CA LEU A 265 32.30 -4.32 8.41
C LEU A 265 33.30 -5.41 8.02
N GLU A 266 33.24 -5.91 6.79
CA GLU A 266 34.20 -6.90 6.25
C GLU A 266 35.64 -6.38 6.26
N LEU A 267 35.83 -5.11 5.91
CA LEU A 267 37.14 -4.45 5.91
C LEU A 267 37.59 -3.98 7.30
N ARG A 268 36.79 -4.23 8.36
CA ARG A 268 37.05 -3.73 9.72
C ARG A 268 37.37 -2.24 9.76
N ALA A 269 36.58 -1.44 9.04
CA ALA A 269 36.76 0.01 8.98
C ALA A 269 36.61 0.65 10.38
N PRO A 270 37.23 1.83 10.61
CA PRO A 270 37.12 2.55 11.88
C PRO A 270 35.67 2.79 12.32
N GLU A 271 35.43 2.72 13.64
CA GLU A 271 34.07 2.78 14.21
C GLU A 271 33.30 4.04 13.83
N ILE A 272 33.96 5.20 13.73
CA ILE A 272 33.33 6.47 13.37
C ILE A 272 32.62 6.36 12.00
N ILE A 273 33.28 5.70 11.03
CA ILE A 273 32.74 5.52 9.68
C ILE A 273 31.58 4.52 9.72
N VAL A 274 31.71 3.45 10.50
CA VAL A 274 30.66 2.42 10.67
C VAL A 274 29.42 3.01 11.35
N ARG A 275 29.58 3.79 12.43
CA ARG A 275 28.49 4.49 13.14
C ARG A 275 27.75 5.43 12.19
N ASN A 276 28.47 6.22 11.40
CA ASN A 276 27.86 7.09 10.41
C ASN A 276 27.06 6.30 9.35
N GLU A 277 27.59 5.18 8.83
CA GLU A 277 26.86 4.39 7.84
C GLU A 277 25.65 3.65 8.44
N LYS A 278 25.73 3.18 9.71
CA LYS A 278 24.57 2.65 10.46
C LYS A 278 23.48 3.73 10.62
N ARG A 279 23.84 4.97 10.97
CA ARG A 279 22.92 6.11 11.03
C ARG A 279 22.26 6.40 9.67
N MET A 280 23.05 6.43 8.60
CA MET A 280 22.54 6.65 7.24
C MET A 280 21.61 5.53 6.77
N LEU A 281 21.85 4.28 7.19
CA LEU A 281 20.97 3.15 6.90
C LEU A 281 19.63 3.30 7.64
N GLN A 282 19.64 3.66 8.92
CA GLN A 282 18.42 3.96 9.70
C GLN A 282 17.58 5.03 9.01
N GLU A 283 18.18 6.15 8.60
CA GLU A 283 17.50 7.24 7.89
C GLU A 283 16.92 6.84 6.53
N ALA A 284 17.62 5.97 5.80
CA ALA A 284 17.15 5.46 4.52
C ALA A 284 15.89 4.58 4.69
N VAL A 285 15.87 3.73 5.72
CA VAL A 285 14.72 2.88 6.04
C VAL A 285 13.56 3.71 6.59
N ASP A 286 13.82 4.71 7.43
CA ASP A 286 12.80 5.64 7.91
C ASP A 286 12.12 6.36 6.74
N SER A 287 12.92 6.82 5.77
CA SER A 287 12.42 7.50 4.56
C SER A 287 11.60 6.57 3.66
N LEU A 288 11.95 5.28 3.59
CA LEU A 288 11.19 4.28 2.84
C LEU A 288 9.80 4.05 3.48
N LEU A 289 9.75 3.93 4.80
CA LEU A 289 8.51 3.66 5.54
C LEU A 289 7.61 4.90 5.63
N ASP A 290 8.14 6.03 6.08
CA ASP A 290 7.38 7.28 6.31
C ASP A 290 8.30 8.51 6.15
N ASN A 291 8.49 8.92 4.90
CA ASN A 291 9.34 10.06 4.53
C ASN A 291 8.86 11.36 5.20
N GLY A 292 9.78 12.11 5.80
CA GLY A 292 9.49 13.40 6.44
C GLY A 292 9.05 13.34 7.91
N ARG A 293 8.94 12.15 8.52
CA ARG A 293 8.48 12.03 9.91
C ARG A 293 9.49 12.46 10.98
N ARG A 294 10.79 12.30 10.70
CA ARG A 294 11.88 12.70 11.62
C ARG A 294 12.43 14.09 11.30
N GLY A 295 12.49 14.45 10.02
CA GLY A 295 13.17 15.65 9.56
C GLY A 295 12.81 15.95 8.11
N LYS A 296 13.71 16.65 7.40
CA LYS A 296 13.46 17.07 6.01
C LYS A 296 13.22 15.85 5.11
N ALA A 297 12.09 15.87 4.40
CA ALA A 297 11.74 14.80 3.48
C ALA A 297 12.78 14.68 2.37
N MET A 298 13.14 13.44 2.04
CA MET A 298 14.03 13.14 0.93
C MET A 298 13.34 13.51 -0.39
N THR A 299 14.04 14.29 -1.21
CA THR A 299 13.53 14.75 -2.50
C THR A 299 14.13 13.97 -3.67
N GLY A 300 13.36 13.86 -4.75
CA GLY A 300 13.81 13.32 -6.04
C GLY A 300 14.47 14.40 -6.92
N ALA A 301 14.82 14.01 -8.15
CA ALA A 301 15.42 14.93 -9.14
C ALA A 301 14.59 16.20 -9.37
N ASN A 302 13.26 16.09 -9.33
CA ASN A 302 12.35 17.22 -9.54
C ASN A 302 12.15 18.09 -8.29
N LYS A 303 13.02 17.97 -7.26
CA LYS A 303 12.93 18.63 -5.94
C LYS A 303 11.64 18.37 -5.15
N ARG A 304 10.69 17.58 -5.67
CA ARG A 304 9.50 17.10 -4.95
C ARG A 304 9.88 16.03 -3.91
N PRO A 305 9.20 15.96 -2.75
CA PRO A 305 9.38 14.86 -1.81
C PRO A 305 8.97 13.53 -2.46
N LEU A 306 9.74 12.49 -2.19
CA LEU A 306 9.46 11.13 -2.66
C LEU A 306 8.32 10.53 -1.83
N LYS A 307 7.37 9.86 -2.51
CA LYS A 307 6.27 9.17 -1.83
C LYS A 307 6.74 7.89 -1.15
N SER A 308 6.50 7.79 0.15
CA SER A 308 6.81 6.62 0.99
C SER A 308 5.67 5.59 1.03
N LEU A 309 5.92 4.43 1.65
CA LEU A 309 4.91 3.38 1.83
C LEU A 309 3.69 3.88 2.63
N ALA A 310 3.92 4.66 3.69
CA ALA A 310 2.84 5.25 4.47
C ALA A 310 1.96 6.18 3.63
N GLU A 311 2.56 7.04 2.81
CA GLU A 311 1.86 8.00 1.94
C GLU A 311 1.05 7.36 0.83
N MET A 312 1.45 6.18 0.35
CA MET A 312 0.64 5.42 -0.61
C MET A 312 -0.69 4.95 -0.03
N ILE A 313 -0.75 4.80 1.29
CA ILE A 313 -1.93 4.29 2.00
C ILE A 313 -2.80 5.44 2.52
N LYS A 314 -2.18 6.45 3.14
CA LYS A 314 -2.86 7.57 3.81
C LYS A 314 -3.16 8.75 2.86
N GLY A 315 -4.07 9.62 3.27
CA GLY A 315 -4.38 10.87 2.57
C GLY A 315 -5.47 10.75 1.50
N LYS A 316 -5.80 11.89 0.85
CA LYS A 316 -6.86 11.98 -0.18
C LYS A 316 -6.54 11.16 -1.44
N SER A 317 -5.27 11.18 -1.84
CA SER A 317 -4.74 10.38 -2.95
C SER A 317 -4.18 9.01 -2.52
N GLY A 318 -4.38 8.65 -1.26
CA GLY A 318 -4.01 7.34 -0.73
C GLY A 318 -4.99 6.25 -1.16
N ARG A 319 -4.54 4.99 -1.05
CA ARG A 319 -5.29 3.80 -1.46
C ARG A 319 -6.71 3.71 -0.88
N PHE A 320 -6.89 4.02 0.40
CA PHE A 320 -8.20 3.87 1.06
C PHE A 320 -9.28 4.78 0.43
N ARG A 321 -8.99 6.07 0.29
CA ARG A 321 -9.98 7.03 -0.20
C ARG A 321 -10.12 7.00 -1.72
N GLN A 322 -9.01 6.94 -2.44
CA GLN A 322 -9.02 7.09 -3.89
C GLN A 322 -9.37 5.80 -4.64
N ASN A 323 -8.92 4.64 -4.16
CA ASN A 323 -9.00 3.38 -4.93
C ASN A 323 -9.94 2.33 -4.32
N LEU A 324 -10.13 2.33 -3.00
CA LEU A 324 -11.06 1.38 -2.36
C LEU A 324 -12.49 1.93 -2.35
N LEU A 325 -12.67 3.18 -1.92
CA LEU A 325 -13.98 3.86 -1.93
C LEU A 325 -14.31 4.48 -3.29
N GLY A 326 -13.30 5.08 -3.94
CA GLY A 326 -13.41 5.53 -5.33
C GLY A 326 -12.99 4.42 -6.28
N LYS A 327 -13.88 3.99 -7.17
CA LYS A 327 -13.53 3.09 -8.28
C LYS A 327 -14.07 3.66 -9.56
N ARG A 328 -13.23 3.63 -10.61
CA ARG A 328 -13.74 3.76 -11.97
C ARG A 328 -14.42 2.44 -12.31
N VAL A 329 -15.62 2.53 -12.85
CA VAL A 329 -16.46 1.39 -13.18
C VAL A 329 -16.68 1.35 -14.68
N ASP A 330 -16.65 0.15 -15.24
CA ASP A 330 -17.06 -0.09 -16.62
C ASP A 330 -18.59 0.02 -16.74
N TYR A 331 -19.13 -0.07 -17.95
CA TYR A 331 -20.57 0.09 -18.22
C TYR A 331 -21.13 1.43 -17.72
N SER A 332 -20.33 2.47 -17.87
CA SER A 332 -20.69 3.85 -17.54
C SER A 332 -20.46 4.80 -18.72
N GLY A 333 -21.27 5.85 -18.78
CA GLY A 333 -21.19 6.88 -19.81
C GLY A 333 -21.40 8.26 -19.19
N ARG A 334 -21.04 9.32 -19.92
CA ARG A 334 -21.35 10.70 -19.52
C ARG A 334 -21.73 11.52 -20.74
N SER A 335 -22.78 12.32 -20.62
CA SER A 335 -23.12 13.34 -21.61
C SER A 335 -23.81 14.53 -20.98
N VAL A 336 -23.93 15.61 -21.76
CA VAL A 336 -24.69 16.81 -21.43
C VAL A 336 -26.17 16.45 -21.34
N ILE A 337 -26.86 17.04 -20.38
CA ILE A 337 -28.32 16.88 -20.24
C ILE A 337 -29.07 17.98 -20.98
N VAL A 338 -30.20 17.61 -21.54
CA VAL A 338 -31.16 18.50 -22.19
C VAL A 338 -32.57 18.19 -21.68
N VAL A 339 -33.48 19.14 -21.85
CA VAL A 339 -34.85 18.98 -21.38
C VAL A 339 -35.62 17.98 -22.24
N GLY A 340 -36.28 17.01 -21.61
CA GLY A 340 -37.19 16.06 -22.27
C GLY A 340 -38.61 16.19 -21.71
N PRO A 341 -39.39 17.21 -22.14
CA PRO A 341 -40.66 17.55 -21.51
C PRO A 341 -41.79 16.54 -21.80
N THR A 342 -41.63 15.70 -22.83
CA THR A 342 -42.60 14.68 -23.24
C THR A 342 -42.40 13.33 -22.54
N LEU A 343 -41.31 13.17 -21.78
CA LEU A 343 -41.00 11.94 -21.07
C LEU A 343 -41.94 11.74 -19.87
N LYS A 344 -42.16 10.50 -19.46
CA LYS A 344 -42.79 10.21 -18.16
C LYS A 344 -41.76 10.37 -17.04
N LEU A 345 -42.23 10.55 -15.80
CA LEU A 345 -41.36 10.77 -14.63
C LEU A 345 -40.30 9.67 -14.42
N HIS A 346 -40.63 8.42 -14.75
CA HIS A 346 -39.72 7.27 -14.64
C HIS A 346 -38.86 7.04 -15.88
N GLN A 347 -38.98 7.86 -16.93
CA GLN A 347 -38.27 7.67 -18.21
C GLN A 347 -37.15 8.71 -18.38
N CYS A 348 -36.11 8.34 -19.10
CA CYS A 348 -35.08 9.26 -19.57
C CYS A 348 -34.73 8.97 -21.03
N GLY A 349 -34.36 9.99 -21.81
CA GLY A 349 -33.89 9.79 -23.17
C GLY A 349 -32.39 9.44 -23.20
N LEU A 350 -32.05 8.27 -23.72
CA LEU A 350 -30.68 7.80 -23.85
C LEU A 350 -30.24 7.83 -25.33
N PRO A 351 -29.14 8.51 -25.67
CA PRO A 351 -28.61 8.54 -27.02
C PRO A 351 -28.31 7.13 -27.57
N LYS A 352 -28.77 6.84 -28.79
CA LYS A 352 -28.56 5.55 -29.47
C LYS A 352 -27.11 5.07 -29.46
N LEU A 353 -26.16 5.94 -29.78
CA LEU A 353 -24.73 5.59 -29.79
C LEU A 353 -24.18 5.26 -28.39
N MET A 354 -24.66 5.96 -27.35
CA MET A 354 -24.28 5.68 -25.97
C MET A 354 -24.86 4.35 -25.52
N ALA A 355 -26.14 4.11 -25.82
CA ALA A 355 -26.83 2.87 -25.51
C ALA A 355 -26.16 1.66 -26.17
N LEU A 356 -25.78 1.79 -27.45
CA LEU A 356 -25.07 0.76 -28.21
C LEU A 356 -23.76 0.33 -27.53
N GLU A 357 -23.00 1.28 -26.98
CA GLU A 357 -21.73 0.98 -26.30
C GLU A 357 -21.95 0.41 -24.89
N LEU A 358 -22.92 0.93 -24.14
CA LEU A 358 -23.23 0.45 -22.78
C LEU A 358 -23.80 -0.98 -22.78
N PHE A 359 -24.64 -1.31 -23.76
CA PHE A 359 -25.34 -2.60 -23.83
C PHE A 359 -24.67 -3.62 -24.77
N LYS A 360 -23.46 -3.33 -25.27
CA LYS A 360 -22.76 -4.12 -26.28
C LYS A 360 -22.73 -5.64 -26.02
N PRO A 361 -22.40 -6.14 -24.81
CA PRO A 361 -22.37 -7.58 -24.56
C PRO A 361 -23.75 -8.26 -24.63
N PHE A 362 -24.80 -7.55 -24.24
CA PHE A 362 -26.18 -8.04 -24.32
C PHE A 362 -26.63 -8.19 -25.78
N ILE A 363 -26.25 -7.23 -26.62
CA ILE A 363 -26.50 -7.28 -28.07
C ILE A 363 -25.77 -8.46 -28.70
N PHE A 364 -24.51 -8.70 -28.34
CA PHE A 364 -23.75 -9.86 -28.85
C PHE A 364 -24.43 -11.18 -28.51
N ASN A 365 -24.90 -11.34 -27.27
CA ASN A 365 -25.61 -12.54 -26.85
C ASN A 365 -26.93 -12.73 -27.60
N LYS A 366 -27.70 -11.66 -27.84
CA LYS A 366 -28.94 -11.73 -28.64
C LYS A 366 -28.68 -12.07 -30.11
N LEU A 367 -27.68 -11.47 -30.74
CA LEU A 367 -27.29 -11.78 -32.13
C LEU A 367 -26.89 -13.25 -32.31
N GLU A 368 -26.20 -13.82 -31.31
CA GLU A 368 -25.83 -15.23 -31.29
C GLU A 368 -27.05 -16.14 -31.07
N THR A 369 -27.93 -15.78 -30.13
CA THR A 369 -29.16 -16.54 -29.81
C THR A 369 -30.13 -16.59 -31.00
N LEU A 370 -30.23 -15.50 -31.76
CA LEU A 370 -31.06 -15.42 -32.97
C LEU A 370 -30.40 -16.09 -34.19
N GLY A 371 -29.16 -16.57 -34.09
CA GLY A 371 -28.43 -17.21 -35.19
C GLY A 371 -27.95 -16.25 -36.28
N ILE A 372 -28.07 -14.94 -36.08
CA ILE A 372 -27.62 -13.90 -37.03
C ILE A 372 -26.09 -13.87 -37.08
N ALA A 373 -25.43 -14.06 -35.93
CA ALA A 373 -23.99 -14.15 -35.83
C ALA A 373 -23.58 -15.49 -35.22
N THR A 374 -22.74 -16.24 -35.93
CA THR A 374 -22.24 -17.55 -35.47
C THR A 374 -21.09 -17.47 -34.47
N THR A 375 -20.42 -16.31 -34.38
CA THR A 375 -19.30 -16.09 -33.46
C THR A 375 -19.33 -14.68 -32.90
N ILE A 376 -18.74 -14.49 -31.71
CA ILE A 376 -18.60 -13.16 -31.07
C ILE A 376 -17.87 -12.17 -31.99
N LYS A 377 -16.91 -12.63 -32.80
CA LYS A 377 -16.20 -11.77 -33.75
C LYS A 377 -17.12 -11.28 -34.88
N ALA A 378 -17.98 -12.16 -35.40
CA ALA A 378 -18.99 -11.77 -36.38
C ALA A 378 -19.98 -10.77 -35.77
N ALA A 379 -20.51 -11.07 -34.57
CA ALA A 379 -21.41 -10.17 -33.85
C ALA A 379 -20.78 -8.79 -33.60
N LYS A 380 -19.50 -8.74 -33.23
CA LYS A 380 -18.76 -7.49 -33.08
C LYS A 380 -18.70 -6.69 -34.38
N LYS A 381 -18.42 -7.35 -35.51
CA LYS A 381 -18.38 -6.71 -36.82
C LYS A 381 -19.75 -6.16 -37.22
N GLU A 382 -20.83 -6.91 -36.98
CA GLU A 382 -22.21 -6.48 -37.25
C GLU A 382 -22.59 -5.22 -36.45
N VAL A 383 -22.26 -5.20 -35.15
CA VAL A 383 -22.47 -4.03 -34.29
C VAL A 383 -21.64 -2.83 -34.74
N GLU A 384 -20.39 -3.03 -35.16
CA GLU A 384 -19.53 -1.96 -35.70
C GLU A 384 -20.08 -1.40 -37.02
N SER A 385 -20.72 -2.23 -37.86
CA SER A 385 -21.39 -1.79 -39.09
C SER A 385 -22.76 -1.14 -38.89
N GLN A 386 -23.30 -1.15 -37.66
CA GLN A 386 -24.58 -0.50 -37.31
C GLN A 386 -25.76 -0.91 -38.20
N THR A 387 -25.84 -2.19 -38.56
CA THR A 387 -26.94 -2.72 -39.39
C THR A 387 -28.31 -2.46 -38.75
N PRO A 388 -29.40 -2.30 -39.53
CA PRO A 388 -30.75 -2.06 -39.01
C PRO A 388 -31.18 -3.00 -37.90
N ILE A 389 -30.89 -4.30 -38.06
CA ILE A 389 -31.25 -5.36 -37.09
C ILE A 389 -30.64 -5.11 -35.70
N VAL A 390 -29.46 -4.50 -35.62
CA VAL A 390 -28.80 -4.18 -34.34
C VAL A 390 -29.61 -3.14 -33.56
N TRP A 391 -30.27 -2.20 -34.24
CA TRP A 391 -31.11 -1.20 -33.61
C TRP A 391 -32.41 -1.81 -33.05
N ASP A 392 -33.00 -2.75 -33.78
CA ASP A 392 -34.19 -3.48 -33.31
C ASP A 392 -33.88 -4.33 -32.08
N ILE A 393 -32.73 -5.03 -32.09
CA ILE A 393 -32.24 -5.80 -30.94
C ILE A 393 -31.92 -4.89 -29.77
N LEU A 394 -31.31 -3.72 -30.02
CA LEU A 394 -31.01 -2.76 -28.97
C LEU A 394 -32.28 -2.29 -28.27
N GLU A 395 -33.35 -2.00 -29.02
CA GLU A 395 -34.65 -1.61 -28.46
C GLU A 395 -35.26 -2.73 -27.61
N GLU A 396 -35.13 -3.99 -28.05
CA GLU A 396 -35.58 -5.15 -27.28
C GLU A 396 -34.79 -5.33 -25.97
N VAL A 397 -33.46 -5.21 -26.03
CA VAL A 397 -32.56 -5.40 -24.87
C VAL A 397 -32.78 -4.33 -23.80
N ILE A 398 -33.05 -3.11 -24.23
CA ILE A 398 -33.19 -1.95 -23.34
C ILE A 398 -34.57 -1.92 -22.66
N ARG A 399 -35.56 -2.60 -23.26
CA ARG A 399 -36.90 -2.69 -22.71
C ARG A 399 -36.86 -3.30 -21.31
N GLU A 400 -37.46 -2.60 -20.35
CA GLU A 400 -37.48 -2.97 -18.93
C GLU A 400 -36.09 -3.13 -18.27
N HIS A 401 -35.03 -2.59 -18.87
CA HIS A 401 -33.69 -2.56 -18.27
C HIS A 401 -33.40 -1.15 -17.71
N PRO A 402 -33.58 -0.91 -16.39
CA PRO A 402 -33.38 0.42 -15.82
C PRO A 402 -31.91 0.84 -15.87
N ILE A 403 -31.66 2.13 -16.02
CA ILE A 403 -30.33 2.74 -15.91
C ILE A 403 -30.29 3.73 -14.76
N MET A 404 -29.12 3.94 -14.17
CA MET A 404 -28.93 4.92 -13.10
C MET A 404 -28.30 6.20 -13.63
N LEU A 405 -28.95 7.33 -13.37
CA LEU A 405 -28.38 8.66 -13.62
C LEU A 405 -27.81 9.24 -12.32
N ASN A 406 -26.65 9.87 -12.43
CA ASN A 406 -25.98 10.54 -11.31
C ASN A 406 -25.40 11.88 -11.76
N ARG A 407 -25.59 12.94 -10.96
CA ARG A 407 -24.93 14.24 -11.12
C ARG A 407 -23.90 14.46 -10.01
N ALA A 408 -22.71 14.92 -10.40
CA ALA A 408 -21.69 15.35 -9.45
C ALA A 408 -21.85 16.86 -9.17
N PRO A 409 -21.76 17.32 -7.91
CA PRO A 409 -21.56 16.54 -6.67
C PRO A 409 -22.84 15.88 -6.14
N THR A 410 -22.75 14.63 -5.69
CA THR A 410 -23.87 13.91 -5.06
C THR A 410 -23.95 14.29 -3.57
N LEU A 411 -24.89 15.15 -3.19
CA LEU A 411 -25.03 15.65 -1.81
C LEU A 411 -25.92 14.75 -0.93
N HIS A 412 -26.91 14.10 -1.53
CA HIS A 412 -27.87 13.24 -0.85
C HIS A 412 -28.31 12.11 -1.79
N ARG A 413 -29.06 11.14 -1.25
CA ARG A 413 -29.49 9.94 -1.99
C ARG A 413 -30.22 10.24 -3.30
N LEU A 414 -31.01 11.32 -3.36
CA LEU A 414 -31.77 11.70 -4.57
C LEU A 414 -30.90 12.18 -5.74
N GLY A 415 -29.60 12.39 -5.51
CA GLY A 415 -28.65 12.69 -6.60
C GLY A 415 -28.29 11.46 -7.45
N ILE A 416 -28.82 10.28 -7.10
CA ILE A 416 -28.79 9.07 -7.92
C ILE A 416 -30.21 8.51 -8.00
N GLN A 417 -30.75 8.37 -9.21
CA GLN A 417 -32.06 7.75 -9.43
C GLN A 417 -32.01 6.83 -10.64
N ALA A 418 -32.90 5.84 -10.65
CA ALA A 418 -33.07 4.93 -11.77
C ALA A 418 -34.19 5.42 -12.70
N PHE A 419 -34.00 5.18 -13.99
CA PHE A 419 -34.93 5.53 -15.06
C PHE A 419 -35.00 4.42 -16.10
N GLU A 420 -36.13 4.32 -16.77
CA GLU A 420 -36.27 3.51 -17.96
C GLU A 420 -35.76 4.29 -19.19
N PRO A 421 -34.71 3.79 -19.86
CA PRO A 421 -34.15 4.44 -21.04
C PRO A 421 -35.08 4.34 -22.25
N MET A 422 -35.34 5.48 -22.88
CA MET A 422 -35.96 5.60 -24.20
C MET A 422 -34.89 5.97 -25.22
N LEU A 423 -34.78 5.23 -26.32
CA LEU A 423 -33.79 5.52 -27.36
C LEU A 423 -34.14 6.84 -28.06
N ILE A 424 -33.19 7.78 -28.09
CA ILE A 424 -33.32 9.06 -28.77
C ILE A 424 -32.18 9.27 -29.77
N GLU A 425 -32.46 10.08 -30.79
CA GLU A 425 -31.44 10.59 -31.69
C GLU A 425 -30.61 11.70 -31.03
N GLY A 426 -29.40 11.90 -31.54
CA GLY A 426 -28.46 12.90 -31.02
C GLY A 426 -27.48 12.33 -29.99
N LYS A 427 -26.90 13.22 -29.17
CA LYS A 427 -25.81 12.88 -28.23
C LYS A 427 -26.09 13.29 -26.78
N ALA A 428 -27.12 14.09 -26.53
CA ALA A 428 -27.45 14.60 -25.21
C ALA A 428 -28.49 13.72 -24.52
N ILE A 429 -28.38 13.55 -23.21
CA ILE A 429 -29.34 12.79 -22.41
C ILE A 429 -30.56 13.68 -22.16
N GLN A 430 -31.76 13.18 -22.40
CA GLN A 430 -32.99 13.91 -22.05
C GLN A 430 -33.43 13.56 -20.64
N LEU A 431 -33.65 14.58 -19.82
CA LEU A 431 -34.10 14.45 -18.44
C LEU A 431 -35.48 15.09 -18.25
N HIS A 432 -36.32 14.45 -17.43
CA HIS A 432 -37.62 14.98 -17.06
C HIS A 432 -37.48 16.25 -16.20
N PRO A 433 -38.19 17.36 -16.49
CA PRO A 433 -38.03 18.63 -15.75
C PRO A 433 -38.22 18.52 -14.23
N LEU A 434 -39.21 17.72 -13.78
CA LEU A 434 -39.52 17.59 -12.35
C LEU A 434 -38.41 16.93 -11.51
N VAL A 435 -37.52 16.14 -12.11
CA VAL A 435 -36.42 15.53 -11.35
C VAL A 435 -35.20 16.45 -11.24
N CYS A 436 -35.15 17.56 -12.01
CA CYS A 436 -34.03 18.49 -11.99
C CYS A 436 -33.77 19.07 -10.59
N ALA A 437 -34.83 19.35 -9.83
CA ALA A 437 -34.71 19.83 -8.44
C ALA A 437 -34.00 18.82 -7.54
N ALA A 438 -34.31 17.52 -7.70
CA ALA A 438 -33.66 16.45 -6.95
C ALA A 438 -32.17 16.29 -7.32
N PHE A 439 -31.80 16.49 -8.59
CA PHE A 439 -30.39 16.47 -9.00
C PHE A 439 -29.67 17.80 -8.76
N ASN A 440 -30.40 18.84 -8.34
CA ASN A 440 -29.96 20.23 -8.33
C ASN A 440 -29.33 20.65 -9.67
N ALA A 441 -29.94 20.21 -10.77
CA ALA A 441 -29.42 20.34 -12.13
C ALA A 441 -30.21 21.38 -12.92
N ASP A 442 -29.52 22.06 -13.84
CA ASP A 442 -30.11 22.92 -14.87
C ASP A 442 -29.63 22.49 -16.26
N PHE A 443 -29.98 23.25 -17.30
CA PHE A 443 -29.70 22.88 -18.70
C PHE A 443 -28.71 23.84 -19.37
N ASP A 444 -27.78 24.42 -18.60
CA ASP A 444 -26.80 25.40 -19.10
C ASP A 444 -25.47 24.77 -19.56
N GLY A 445 -25.35 23.44 -19.50
CA GLY A 445 -24.12 22.69 -19.81
C GLY A 445 -23.83 21.55 -18.84
N ASP A 446 -24.65 21.39 -17.81
CA ASP A 446 -24.60 20.28 -16.87
C ASP A 446 -24.48 18.89 -17.53
N GLN A 447 -23.74 18.01 -16.87
CA GLN A 447 -23.47 16.66 -17.35
C GLN A 447 -23.89 15.62 -16.32
N MET A 448 -24.47 14.52 -16.80
CA MET A 448 -24.82 13.37 -15.95
C MET A 448 -24.05 12.13 -16.38
N ALA A 449 -23.69 11.32 -15.38
CA ALA A 449 -23.14 10.00 -15.58
C ALA A 449 -24.25 8.95 -15.59
N VAL A 450 -24.21 8.05 -16.56
CA VAL A 450 -25.10 6.90 -16.72
C VAL A 450 -24.35 5.66 -16.24
N HIS A 451 -25.03 4.77 -15.52
CA HIS A 451 -24.52 3.46 -15.14
C HIS A 451 -25.57 2.39 -15.41
N VAL A 452 -25.14 1.22 -15.90
CA VAL A 452 -26.04 0.10 -16.19
C VAL A 452 -25.94 -0.97 -15.08
N PRO A 453 -27.03 -1.26 -14.35
CA PRO A 453 -27.08 -2.41 -13.44
C PRO A 453 -27.03 -3.72 -14.23
N LEU A 454 -26.08 -4.59 -13.91
CA LEU A 454 -25.82 -5.80 -14.69
C LEU A 454 -26.53 -7.05 -14.15
N SER A 455 -26.51 -7.27 -12.83
CA SER A 455 -27.17 -8.44 -12.24
C SER A 455 -28.68 -8.24 -12.12
N LEU A 456 -29.44 -9.34 -12.10
CA LEU A 456 -30.89 -9.28 -11.97
C LEU A 456 -31.30 -8.64 -10.64
N GLU A 457 -30.59 -8.93 -9.55
CA GLU A 457 -30.84 -8.33 -8.24
C GLU A 457 -30.64 -6.82 -8.28
N ALA A 458 -29.57 -6.34 -8.93
CA ALA A 458 -29.31 -4.91 -9.07
C ALA A 458 -30.34 -4.20 -9.97
N GLN A 459 -30.82 -4.88 -11.02
CA GLN A 459 -31.90 -4.35 -11.87
C GLN A 459 -33.22 -4.26 -11.09
N MET A 460 -33.56 -5.29 -10.30
CA MET A 460 -34.73 -5.29 -9.43
C MET A 460 -34.63 -4.23 -8.34
N GLU A 461 -33.47 -4.10 -7.68
CA GLU A 461 -33.22 -3.06 -6.67
C GLU A 461 -33.39 -1.65 -7.27
N ALA A 462 -32.81 -1.42 -8.46
CA ALA A 462 -32.96 -0.14 -9.16
C ALA A 462 -34.43 0.17 -9.47
N ARG A 463 -35.20 -0.84 -9.92
CA ARG A 463 -36.62 -0.70 -10.24
C ARG A 463 -37.50 -0.50 -9.00
N THR A 464 -37.26 -1.24 -7.93
CA THR A 464 -38.11 -1.24 -6.73
C THR A 464 -37.79 -0.08 -5.79
N LEU A 465 -36.52 0.30 -5.64
CA LEU A 465 -36.10 1.29 -4.65
C LEU A 465 -35.68 2.63 -5.27
N MET A 466 -34.96 2.59 -6.41
CA MET A 466 -34.29 3.78 -6.95
C MET A 466 -35.06 4.48 -8.06
N LEU A 467 -36.13 3.88 -8.59
CA LEU A 467 -36.92 4.46 -9.68
C LEU A 467 -37.43 5.85 -9.29
N ALA A 468 -37.34 6.81 -10.19
CA ALA A 468 -37.68 8.21 -9.90
C ALA A 468 -39.12 8.39 -9.37
N SER A 469 -40.06 7.55 -9.81
CA SER A 469 -41.45 7.54 -9.32
C SER A 469 -41.61 7.23 -7.84
N ASN A 470 -40.64 6.54 -7.23
CA ASN A 470 -40.72 6.14 -5.82
C ASN A 470 -40.21 7.24 -4.88
N ASN A 471 -39.51 8.23 -5.43
CA ASN A 471 -38.79 9.26 -4.69
C ASN A 471 -39.44 10.65 -4.87
N VAL A 472 -40.73 10.74 -4.51
CA VAL A 472 -41.53 11.98 -4.68
C VAL A 472 -41.43 12.93 -3.49
N LEU A 473 -41.32 12.40 -2.27
CA LEU A 473 -41.13 13.19 -1.05
C LEU A 473 -39.63 13.43 -0.84
N PHE A 474 -39.21 14.69 -1.01
CA PHE A 474 -37.83 15.16 -0.81
C PHE A 474 -37.65 15.87 0.52
#